data_AF-G4ZRN5-F1
#
_entry.id   AF-G4ZRN5-F1
#
_cell.length_a   1.000
_cell.length_b   1.000
_cell.length_c   1.000
_cell.angle_alpha   90.00
_cell.angle_beta   90.00
_cell.angle_gamma   90.00
#
_symmetry.space_group_name_H-M   'P 1'
#
loop_
_entity.id
_entity.type
_entity.pdbx_description
1 polymer ?
#
loop_
_entity_poly.entity_id
_entity_poly.type
_entity_poly.pdbx_seq_one_letter_code
_entity_poly.pdbx_strand_id
1 'polypeptide(L)'
;MLQTVFELRPYFLHDCLRCLAKIACSVGNTAILDWVSQFGIELRSTQPIREAVSRGDVKLLQWFFENEFEVTNPKLLELAVQGSQLEVVRWLSTHGYTVNSLALTRIAGEEMYSRYTDTPVLRWVVENGPPLDLPTATALVLEYRHIEIAWWASEDIRKHLVLKALETDDRRVVWWNLARTHFQDEGTQQSIREAIQCCQGYTKQWFEKNMREVVGCSWYFLTSIHQALRGVR
;
A
#
# COMPACT_ATOMS: atom_id res chain seq x y z
N MET A 1 -8.58 -29.36 -41.52
CA MET A 1 -9.96 -28.89 -41.81
C MET A 1 -10.14 -27.40 -41.52
N LEU A 2 -9.77 -26.88 -40.34
CA LEU A 2 -9.83 -25.43 -40.04
C LEU A 2 -8.80 -24.59 -40.82
N GLN A 3 -7.56 -25.07 -40.97
CA GLN A 3 -6.50 -24.37 -41.72
C GLN A 3 -6.85 -24.22 -43.21
N THR A 4 -7.36 -25.28 -43.81
CA THR A 4 -7.94 -25.29 -45.16
C THR A 4 -9.14 -24.34 -45.33
N VAL A 5 -9.94 -24.14 -44.27
CA VAL A 5 -11.09 -23.21 -44.29
C VAL A 5 -10.62 -21.76 -44.11
N PHE A 6 -9.54 -21.53 -43.35
CA PHE A 6 -8.87 -20.24 -43.19
C PHE A 6 -8.30 -19.72 -44.52
N GLU A 7 -7.70 -20.60 -45.31
CA GLU A 7 -7.22 -20.30 -46.67
C GLU A 7 -8.37 -19.95 -47.64
N LEU A 8 -9.56 -20.55 -47.46
CA LEU A 8 -10.72 -20.36 -48.34
C LEU A 8 -11.56 -19.11 -48.02
N ARG A 9 -11.62 -18.67 -46.75
CA ARG A 9 -12.35 -17.44 -46.32
C ARG A 9 -11.58 -16.64 -45.26
N PRO A 10 -10.46 -16.00 -45.62
CA PRO A 10 -9.56 -15.37 -44.67
C PRO A 10 -10.23 -14.29 -43.81
N TYR A 11 -11.00 -13.38 -44.43
CA TYR A 11 -11.57 -12.22 -43.72
C TYR A 11 -12.61 -12.59 -42.65
N PHE A 12 -13.56 -13.48 -42.95
CA PHE A 12 -14.59 -13.88 -41.98
C PHE A 12 -14.01 -14.66 -40.80
N LEU A 13 -13.10 -15.60 -41.07
CA LEU A 13 -12.45 -16.37 -40.01
C LEU A 13 -11.51 -15.50 -39.19
N HIS A 14 -10.85 -14.52 -39.80
CA HIS A 14 -10.03 -13.56 -39.08
C HIS A 14 -10.85 -12.76 -38.05
N ASP A 15 -12.09 -12.36 -38.37
CA ASP A 15 -12.96 -11.68 -37.42
C ASP A 15 -13.45 -12.61 -36.30
N CYS A 16 -13.84 -13.84 -36.62
CA CYS A 16 -14.22 -14.84 -35.61
C CYS A 16 -13.06 -15.18 -34.66
N LEU A 17 -11.84 -15.37 -35.20
CA LEU A 17 -10.64 -15.64 -34.39
C LEU A 17 -10.26 -14.43 -33.54
N ARG A 18 -10.44 -13.21 -34.03
CA ARG A 18 -10.23 -11.99 -33.23
C ARG A 18 -11.21 -11.92 -32.05
N CYS A 19 -12.48 -12.27 -32.27
CA CYS A 19 -13.47 -12.37 -31.19
C CYS A 19 -13.11 -13.47 -30.19
N LEU A 20 -12.67 -14.65 -30.66
CA LEU A 20 -12.22 -15.73 -29.79
C LEU A 20 -11.02 -15.32 -28.95
N ALA A 21 -10.04 -14.61 -29.53
CA ALA A 21 -8.89 -14.09 -28.79
C ALA A 21 -9.30 -13.11 -27.69
N LYS A 22 -10.25 -12.20 -27.97
CA LYS A 22 -10.79 -11.28 -26.96
C LYS A 22 -11.45 -12.02 -25.79
N ILE A 23 -12.21 -13.08 -26.08
CA ILE A 23 -12.83 -13.92 -25.05
C ILE A 23 -11.77 -14.70 -24.27
N ALA A 24 -10.75 -15.23 -24.94
CA ALA A 24 -9.66 -15.94 -24.28
C ALA A 24 -8.89 -15.01 -23.31
N CYS A 25 -8.60 -13.78 -23.74
CA CYS A 25 -8.06 -12.74 -22.85
C CYS A 25 -8.98 -12.44 -21.67
N SER A 26 -10.30 -12.34 -21.90
CA SER A 26 -11.23 -12.00 -20.82
C SER A 26 -11.43 -13.15 -19.81
N VAL A 27 -11.05 -14.37 -20.14
CA VAL A 27 -11.14 -15.54 -19.26
C VAL A 27 -9.76 -15.96 -18.70
N GLY A 28 -8.66 -15.38 -19.20
CA GLY A 28 -7.31 -15.78 -18.81
C GLY A 28 -6.87 -17.11 -19.43
N ASN A 29 -7.46 -17.51 -20.56
CA ASN A 29 -7.17 -18.78 -21.22
C ASN A 29 -6.01 -18.65 -22.23
N THR A 30 -4.79 -18.80 -21.73
CA THR A 30 -3.56 -18.73 -22.54
C THR A 30 -3.49 -19.82 -23.61
N ALA A 31 -4.05 -21.01 -23.37
CA ALA A 31 -4.05 -22.09 -24.35
C ALA A 31 -4.85 -21.75 -25.62
N ILE A 32 -5.97 -21.04 -25.49
CA ILE A 32 -6.71 -20.54 -26.67
C ILE A 32 -5.90 -19.43 -27.35
N LEU A 33 -5.20 -18.57 -26.60
CA LEU A 33 -4.35 -17.53 -27.19
C LEU A 33 -3.18 -18.12 -27.97
N ASP A 34 -2.51 -19.15 -27.47
CA ASP A 34 -1.46 -19.90 -28.18
C ASP A 34 -1.98 -20.58 -29.45
N TRP A 35 -3.24 -21.03 -29.44
CA TRP A 35 -3.86 -21.61 -30.61
C TRP A 35 -4.22 -20.55 -31.66
N VAL A 36 -4.78 -19.41 -31.21
CA VAL A 36 -5.19 -18.33 -32.11
C VAL A 36 -3.98 -17.57 -32.69
N SER A 37 -2.87 -17.45 -31.96
CA SER A 37 -1.65 -16.78 -32.43
C SER A 37 -1.02 -17.43 -33.66
N GLN A 38 -1.21 -18.74 -33.84
CA GLN A 38 -0.77 -19.49 -35.04
C GLN A 38 -1.38 -18.98 -36.35
N PHE A 39 -2.47 -18.22 -36.28
CA PHE A 39 -3.17 -17.65 -37.44
C PHE A 39 -2.79 -16.18 -37.71
N GLY A 40 -1.76 -15.64 -37.05
CA GLY A 40 -1.31 -14.25 -37.25
C GLY A 40 -2.28 -13.19 -36.72
N ILE A 41 -3.11 -13.54 -35.74
CA ILE A 41 -4.08 -12.62 -35.13
C ILE A 41 -3.33 -11.65 -34.22
N GLU A 42 -3.18 -10.40 -34.66
CA GLU A 42 -2.57 -9.35 -33.85
C GLU A 42 -3.53 -8.81 -32.80
N LEU A 43 -3.14 -8.89 -31.52
CA LEU A 43 -3.82 -8.20 -30.42
C LEU A 43 -3.30 -6.77 -30.31
N ARG A 44 -3.77 -5.88 -31.20
CA ARG A 44 -3.32 -4.47 -31.28
C ARG A 44 -3.73 -3.56 -30.11
N SER A 45 -4.28 -4.10 -29.03
CA SER A 45 -4.82 -3.31 -27.93
C SER A 45 -4.13 -3.65 -26.62
N THR A 46 -3.84 -2.63 -25.82
CA THR A 46 -3.36 -2.77 -24.44
C THR A 46 -4.50 -3.02 -23.44
N GLN A 47 -5.75 -2.98 -23.90
CA GLN A 47 -6.93 -3.21 -23.06
C GLN A 47 -6.91 -4.58 -22.36
N PRO A 48 -6.60 -5.70 -23.04
CA PRO A 48 -6.46 -7.01 -22.38
C PRO A 48 -5.40 -7.04 -21.27
N ILE A 49 -4.28 -6.33 -21.43
CA ILE A 49 -3.22 -6.23 -20.42
C ILE A 49 -3.75 -5.50 -19.18
N ARG A 50 -4.44 -4.36 -19.38
CA ARG A 50 -5.06 -3.61 -18.27
C ARG A 50 -6.11 -4.44 -17.54
N GLU A 51 -6.92 -5.20 -18.26
CA GLU A 51 -7.89 -6.10 -17.66
C GLU A 51 -7.24 -7.23 -16.87
N ALA A 52 -6.15 -7.82 -17.38
CA ALA A 52 -5.37 -8.81 -16.66
C ALA A 52 -4.83 -8.24 -15.34
N VAL A 53 -4.26 -7.02 -15.39
CA VAL A 53 -3.82 -6.29 -14.18
C VAL A 53 -4.97 -6.10 -13.20
N SER A 54 -6.10 -5.54 -13.64
CA SER A 54 -7.23 -5.26 -12.75
C SER A 54 -7.82 -6.52 -12.09
N ARG A 55 -7.70 -7.68 -12.73
CA ARG A 55 -8.16 -8.98 -12.21
C ARG A 55 -7.14 -9.70 -11.34
N GLY A 56 -5.89 -9.26 -11.33
CA GLY A 56 -4.81 -9.99 -10.65
C GLY A 56 -4.26 -11.18 -11.44
N ASP A 57 -4.51 -11.25 -12.76
CA ASP A 57 -4.14 -12.39 -13.60
C ASP A 57 -2.67 -12.34 -14.05
N VAL A 58 -1.79 -12.75 -13.15
CA VAL A 58 -0.33 -12.81 -13.40
C VAL A 58 0.00 -13.77 -14.55
N LYS A 59 -0.76 -14.86 -14.74
CA LYS A 59 -0.51 -15.84 -15.82
C LYS A 59 -0.74 -15.21 -17.18
N LEU A 60 -1.84 -14.47 -17.35
CA LEU A 60 -2.13 -13.78 -18.59
C LEU A 60 -1.13 -12.63 -18.84
N LEU A 61 -0.69 -11.92 -17.79
CA LEU A 61 0.37 -10.91 -17.92
C LEU A 61 1.70 -11.51 -18.36
N GLN A 62 2.10 -12.64 -17.78
CA GLN A 62 3.29 -13.38 -18.18
C GLN A 62 3.19 -13.81 -19.65
N TRP A 63 2.04 -14.32 -20.08
CA TRP A 63 1.81 -14.68 -21.48
C TRP A 63 1.98 -13.49 -22.42
N PHE A 64 1.43 -12.31 -22.08
CA PHE A 64 1.64 -11.10 -22.88
C PHE A 64 3.12 -10.71 -22.96
N PHE A 65 3.84 -10.78 -21.83
CA PHE A 65 5.26 -10.46 -21.78
C PHE A 65 6.13 -11.42 -22.61
N GLU A 66 5.86 -12.73 -22.51
CA GLU A 66 6.57 -13.78 -23.28
C GLU A 66 6.31 -13.70 -24.78
N ASN A 67 5.16 -13.15 -25.20
CA ASN A 67 4.80 -12.92 -26.60
C ASN A 67 5.15 -11.49 -27.09
N GLU A 68 6.12 -10.83 -26.43
CA GLU A 68 6.67 -9.52 -26.82
C GLU A 68 5.64 -8.39 -26.91
N PHE A 69 4.50 -8.51 -26.23
CA PHE A 69 3.55 -7.40 -26.15
C PHE A 69 4.13 -6.26 -25.31
N GLU A 70 3.88 -5.01 -25.72
CA GLU A 70 4.34 -3.83 -25.00
C GLU A 70 3.63 -3.69 -23.64
N VAL A 71 4.24 -4.26 -22.60
CA VAL A 71 3.90 -4.02 -21.19
C VAL A 71 4.77 -2.87 -20.68
N THR A 72 4.64 -1.68 -21.30
CA THR A 72 5.47 -0.50 -20.97
C THR A 72 4.67 0.62 -20.32
N ASN A 73 3.35 0.47 -20.22
CA ASN A 73 2.49 1.52 -19.67
C ASN A 73 2.75 1.69 -18.16
N PRO A 74 3.30 2.84 -17.70
CA PRO A 74 3.61 3.05 -16.28
C PRO A 74 2.38 3.02 -15.38
N LYS A 75 1.17 3.25 -15.94
CA LYS A 75 -0.10 3.20 -15.21
C LYS A 75 -0.52 1.78 -14.81
N LEU A 76 0.15 0.73 -15.32
CA LEU A 76 -0.17 -0.65 -14.92
C LEU A 76 0.13 -0.88 -13.44
N LEU A 77 1.22 -0.31 -12.91
CA LEU A 77 1.53 -0.40 -11.49
C LEU A 77 0.46 0.31 -10.64
N GLU A 78 0.05 1.52 -11.05
CA GLU A 78 -1.01 2.26 -10.38
C GLU A 78 -2.35 1.48 -10.38
N LEU A 79 -2.73 0.90 -11.52
CA LEU A 79 -3.93 0.07 -11.64
C LEU A 79 -3.86 -1.19 -10.75
N ALA A 80 -2.69 -1.83 -10.67
CA ALA A 80 -2.48 -2.98 -9.80
C ALA A 80 -2.64 -2.59 -8.31
N VAL A 81 -2.10 -1.42 -7.94
CA VAL A 81 -2.20 -0.89 -6.57
C VAL A 81 -3.65 -0.52 -6.23
N GLN A 82 -4.35 0.20 -7.11
CA GLN A 82 -5.77 0.54 -6.95
C GLN A 82 -6.65 -0.71 -6.82
N GLY A 83 -6.34 -1.76 -7.59
CA GLY A 83 -7.03 -3.05 -7.54
C GLY A 83 -6.63 -3.93 -6.35
N SER A 84 -5.71 -3.49 -5.49
CA SER A 84 -5.13 -4.30 -4.40
C SER A 84 -4.54 -5.65 -4.87
N GLN A 85 -3.99 -5.68 -6.09
CA GLN A 85 -3.46 -6.89 -6.74
C GLN A 85 -1.98 -7.12 -6.41
N LEU A 86 -1.69 -7.58 -5.19
CA LEU A 86 -0.30 -7.73 -4.69
C LEU A 86 0.61 -8.56 -5.60
N GLU A 87 0.12 -9.69 -6.11
CA GLU A 87 0.95 -10.56 -6.96
C GLU A 87 1.30 -9.89 -8.31
N VAL A 88 0.40 -9.07 -8.85
CA VAL A 88 0.67 -8.26 -10.05
C VAL A 88 1.68 -7.16 -9.73
N VAL A 89 1.55 -6.50 -8.58
CA VAL A 89 2.52 -5.47 -8.13
C VAL A 89 3.93 -6.07 -8.01
N ARG A 90 4.06 -7.24 -7.38
CA ARG A 90 5.33 -7.97 -7.28
C ARG A 90 5.87 -8.34 -8.66
N TRP A 91 5.03 -8.90 -9.52
CA TRP A 91 5.43 -9.28 -10.87
C TRP A 91 5.93 -8.05 -11.65
N LEU A 92 5.18 -6.95 -11.68
CA LEU A 92 5.61 -5.71 -12.35
C LEU A 92 6.93 -5.19 -11.79
N SER A 93 7.13 -5.27 -10.47
CA SER A 93 8.38 -4.84 -9.83
C SER A 93 9.60 -5.65 -10.30
N THR A 94 9.44 -6.98 -10.47
CA THR A 94 10.51 -7.82 -11.04
C THR A 94 10.81 -7.54 -12.51
N HIS A 95 9.90 -6.84 -13.21
CA HIS A 95 10.01 -6.48 -14.63
C HIS A 95 10.33 -4.98 -14.84
N GLY A 96 10.95 -4.33 -13.86
CA GLY A 96 11.51 -2.98 -14.00
C GLY A 96 10.55 -1.84 -13.65
N TYR A 97 9.32 -2.14 -13.21
CA TYR A 97 8.44 -1.11 -12.65
C TYR A 97 8.91 -0.74 -11.24
N THR A 98 9.23 0.53 -11.02
CA THR A 98 9.73 0.99 -9.72
C THR A 98 8.64 1.68 -8.91
N VAL A 99 8.60 1.37 -7.62
CA VAL A 99 7.70 2.01 -6.64
C VAL A 99 8.46 3.20 -6.06
N ASN A 100 8.56 4.27 -6.82
CA ASN A 100 9.38 5.45 -6.45
C ASN A 100 8.54 6.67 -6.05
N SER A 101 7.23 6.50 -5.91
CA SER A 101 6.29 7.60 -5.72
C SER A 101 5.43 7.40 -4.49
N LEU A 102 5.43 8.38 -3.58
CA LEU A 102 4.52 8.44 -2.44
C LEU A 102 3.05 8.57 -2.87
N ALA A 103 2.79 9.01 -4.10
CA ALA A 103 1.44 8.98 -4.66
C ALA A 103 0.91 7.54 -4.75
N LEU A 104 1.75 6.56 -5.09
CA LEU A 104 1.35 5.15 -5.09
C LEU A 104 1.07 4.66 -3.67
N THR A 105 1.86 5.07 -2.69
CA THR A 105 1.62 4.75 -1.27
C THR A 105 0.27 5.28 -0.82
N ARG A 106 -0.08 6.51 -1.19
CA ARG A 106 -1.39 7.09 -0.87
C ARG A 106 -2.52 6.33 -1.56
N ILE A 107 -2.38 6.02 -2.85
CA ILE A 107 -3.36 5.23 -3.61
C ILE A 107 -3.56 3.83 -3.00
N ALA A 108 -2.49 3.21 -2.50
CA ALA A 108 -2.58 1.91 -1.83
C ALA A 108 -3.37 1.96 -0.51
N GLY A 109 -3.39 3.11 0.16
CA GLY A 109 -4.15 3.35 1.38
C GLY A 109 -5.53 3.96 1.16
N GLU A 110 -5.79 4.56 -0.01
CA GLU A 110 -7.10 5.06 -0.41
C GLU A 110 -8.05 3.88 -0.66
N GLU A 111 -8.86 3.53 0.35
CA GLU A 111 -9.85 2.47 0.22
C GLU A 111 -11.03 2.93 -0.63
N MET A 112 -10.96 2.69 -1.95
CA MET A 112 -12.12 2.90 -2.83
C MET A 112 -13.14 1.75 -2.73
N TYR A 113 -12.72 0.55 -2.28
CA TYR A 113 -13.57 -0.67 -2.32
C TYR A 113 -13.44 -1.64 -1.13
N SER A 114 -12.48 -1.47 -0.23
CA SER A 114 -12.31 -2.36 0.92
C SER A 114 -12.99 -1.78 2.17
N ARG A 115 -13.31 -2.65 3.14
CA ARG A 115 -13.69 -2.27 4.51
C ARG A 115 -12.63 -2.74 5.51
N TYR A 116 -11.45 -3.13 5.01
CA TYR A 116 -10.41 -3.81 5.78
C TYR A 116 -9.15 -2.95 5.77
N THR A 117 -8.81 -2.47 6.96
CA THR A 117 -7.64 -1.64 7.31
C THR A 117 -6.27 -2.29 7.07
N ASP A 118 -6.21 -3.57 6.66
CA ASP A 118 -4.94 -4.22 6.34
C ASP A 118 -4.92 -4.52 4.84
N THR A 119 -4.24 -3.67 4.08
CA THR A 119 -4.00 -3.88 2.65
C THR A 119 -2.57 -4.41 2.47
N PRO A 120 -2.39 -5.69 2.09
CA PRO A 120 -1.06 -6.27 1.84
C PRO A 120 -0.25 -5.47 0.80
N VAL A 121 -0.94 -4.80 -0.13
CA VAL A 121 -0.32 -3.90 -1.11
C VAL A 121 0.27 -2.66 -0.45
N LEU A 122 -0.44 -1.99 0.46
CA LEU A 122 0.09 -0.79 1.15
C LEU A 122 1.35 -1.14 1.93
N ARG A 123 1.32 -2.26 2.67
CA ARG A 123 2.50 -2.74 3.39
C ARG A 123 3.67 -2.97 2.44
N TRP A 124 3.45 -3.69 1.34
CA TRP A 124 4.51 -3.96 0.37
C TRP A 124 5.05 -2.67 -0.28
N VAL A 125 4.18 -1.71 -0.60
CA VAL A 125 4.56 -0.41 -1.17
C VAL A 125 5.37 0.43 -0.18
N VAL A 126 5.02 0.43 1.10
CA VAL A 126 5.79 1.14 2.15
C VAL A 126 7.15 0.47 2.39
N GLU A 127 7.22 -0.87 2.32
CA GLU A 127 8.47 -1.63 2.50
C GLU A 127 9.45 -1.47 1.32
N ASN A 128 8.95 -1.31 0.09
CA ASN A 128 9.77 -1.25 -1.13
C ASN A 128 9.82 0.15 -1.76
N GLY A 129 9.13 1.12 -1.16
CA GLY A 129 8.98 2.48 -1.67
C GLY A 129 9.96 3.49 -1.07
N PRO A 130 9.82 4.78 -1.45
CA PRO A 130 10.55 5.86 -0.80
C PRO A 130 10.13 6.00 0.68
N PRO A 131 11.01 6.56 1.54
CA PRO A 131 10.66 6.85 2.92
C PRO A 131 9.43 7.76 2.98
N LEU A 132 8.55 7.49 3.95
CA LEU A 132 7.32 8.26 4.14
C LEU A 132 7.64 9.73 4.43
N ASP A 133 6.90 10.63 3.78
CA ASP A 133 6.87 12.04 4.14
C ASP A 133 5.73 12.32 5.13
N LEU A 134 5.78 13.51 5.73
CA LEU A 134 4.81 13.92 6.74
C LEU A 134 3.37 13.97 6.22
N PRO A 135 3.08 14.58 5.04
CA PRO A 135 1.72 14.60 4.49
C PRO A 135 1.15 13.20 4.23
N THR A 136 1.93 12.31 3.62
CA THR A 136 1.47 10.96 3.30
C THR A 136 1.23 10.15 4.57
N ALA A 137 2.15 10.19 5.54
CA ALA A 137 1.97 9.50 6.82
C ALA A 137 0.75 10.04 7.58
N THR A 138 0.53 11.35 7.55
CA THR A 138 -0.62 11.99 8.20
C THR A 138 -1.93 11.52 7.59
N ALA A 139 -2.05 11.55 6.26
CA ALA A 139 -3.26 11.08 5.57
C ALA A 139 -3.53 9.60 5.88
N LEU A 140 -2.53 8.74 5.73
CA LEU A 140 -2.68 7.29 5.95
C LEU A 140 -3.09 6.96 7.39
N VAL A 141 -2.45 7.57 8.39
CA VAL A 141 -2.69 7.26 9.82
C VAL A 141 -3.93 7.97 10.35
N LEU A 142 -4.06 9.29 10.14
CA LEU A 142 -5.08 10.12 10.78
C LEU A 142 -6.36 10.25 9.96
N GLU A 143 -6.34 9.98 8.65
CA GLU A 143 -7.54 10.03 7.80
C GLU A 143 -7.98 8.61 7.44
N TYR A 144 -7.11 7.81 6.86
CA TYR A 144 -7.43 6.47 6.35
C TYR A 144 -7.35 5.35 7.40
N ARG A 145 -6.88 5.66 8.62
CA ARG A 145 -6.80 4.74 9.78
C ARG A 145 -5.85 3.54 9.60
N HIS A 146 -4.85 3.66 8.72
CA HIS A 146 -3.73 2.72 8.60
C HIS A 146 -2.66 3.05 9.64
N ILE A 147 -2.95 2.86 10.93
CA ILE A 147 -2.05 3.30 12.02
C ILE A 147 -0.72 2.56 11.99
N GLU A 148 -0.76 1.30 11.57
CA GLU A 148 0.38 0.39 11.51
C GLU A 148 1.51 0.89 10.62
N ILE A 149 1.20 1.71 9.61
CA ILE A 149 2.21 2.26 8.70
C ILE A 149 3.17 3.23 9.40
N ALA A 150 2.81 3.74 10.58
CA ALA A 150 3.70 4.54 11.40
C ALA A 150 4.96 3.77 11.84
N TRP A 151 4.98 2.44 11.77
CA TRP A 151 6.20 1.63 11.96
C TRP A 151 7.34 2.08 11.04
N TRP A 152 7.02 2.43 9.79
CA TRP A 152 7.99 2.81 8.76
C TRP A 152 8.25 4.32 8.68
N ALA A 153 7.53 5.12 9.47
CA ALA A 153 7.74 6.57 9.53
C ALA A 153 9.00 6.92 10.33
N SER A 154 9.66 8.05 10.04
CA SER A 154 10.77 8.54 10.86
C SER A 154 10.31 8.99 12.25
N GLU A 155 11.24 9.12 13.20
CA GLU A 155 10.91 9.56 14.57
C GLU A 155 10.25 10.95 14.57
N ASP A 156 10.72 11.88 13.74
CA ASP A 156 10.13 13.22 13.58
C ASP A 156 8.67 13.17 13.10
N ILE A 157 8.37 12.26 12.17
CA ILE A 157 7.00 12.07 11.68
C ILE A 157 6.14 11.45 12.77
N ARG A 158 6.61 10.40 13.45
CA ARG A 158 5.88 9.78 14.56
C ARG A 158 5.62 10.76 15.69
N LYS A 159 6.56 11.64 16.01
CA LYS A 159 6.37 12.75 16.95
C LYS A 159 5.20 13.63 16.52
N HIS A 160 5.18 14.08 15.26
CA HIS A 160 4.09 14.91 14.75
C HIS A 160 2.74 14.20 14.83
N LEU A 161 2.68 12.92 14.45
CA LEU A 161 1.46 12.10 14.54
C LEU A 161 0.95 11.99 15.99
N VAL A 162 1.83 11.75 16.96
CA VAL A 162 1.46 11.68 18.38
C VAL A 162 0.95 13.04 18.88
N LEU A 163 1.65 14.13 18.59
CA LEU A 163 1.22 15.48 19.00
C LEU A 163 -0.15 15.82 18.42
N LYS A 164 -0.38 15.53 17.14
CA LYS A 164 -1.67 15.78 16.47
C LYS A 164 -2.79 14.90 17.03
N ALA A 165 -2.49 13.65 17.36
CA ALA A 165 -3.42 12.74 18.00
C ALA A 165 -3.79 13.18 19.42
N LEU A 166 -2.86 13.77 20.17
CA LEU A 166 -3.14 14.35 21.50
C LEU A 166 -4.05 15.58 21.41
N GLU A 167 -3.88 16.45 20.42
CA GLU A 167 -4.77 17.60 20.17
C GLU A 167 -6.22 17.17 19.89
N THR A 168 -6.38 16.04 19.22
CA THR A 168 -7.68 15.51 18.76
C THR A 168 -8.26 14.43 19.67
N ASP A 169 -7.60 14.11 20.78
CA ASP A 169 -7.88 12.97 21.68
C ASP A 169 -7.98 11.60 20.95
N ASP A 170 -7.24 11.41 19.86
CA ASP A 170 -7.12 10.12 19.17
C ASP A 170 -6.17 9.18 19.92
N ARG A 171 -6.72 8.57 20.97
CA ARG A 171 -6.01 7.63 21.86
C ARG A 171 -5.47 6.40 21.13
N ARG A 172 -6.04 6.00 19.99
CA ARG A 172 -5.57 4.82 19.25
C ARG A 172 -4.21 5.11 18.61
N VAL A 173 -4.08 6.26 17.96
CA VAL A 173 -2.81 6.67 17.33
C VAL A 173 -1.74 6.93 18.39
N VAL A 174 -2.11 7.58 19.50
CA VAL A 174 -1.20 7.79 20.65
C VAL A 174 -0.72 6.47 21.21
N TRP A 175 -1.64 5.55 21.52
CA TRP A 175 -1.28 4.24 22.07
C TRP A 175 -0.40 3.44 21.14
N TRP A 176 -0.79 3.35 19.87
CA TRP A 176 -0.05 2.53 18.92
C TRP A 176 1.39 3.03 18.76
N ASN A 177 1.58 4.33 18.54
CA ASN A 177 2.93 4.89 18.37
C ASN A 177 3.79 4.69 19.62
N LEU A 178 3.25 4.94 20.81
CA LEU A 178 4.04 4.88 22.04
C LEU A 178 4.28 3.46 22.55
N ALA A 179 3.34 2.54 22.30
CA ALA A 179 3.44 1.15 22.72
C ALA A 179 4.22 0.27 21.74
N ARG A 180 4.24 0.63 20.45
CA ARG A 180 4.87 -0.18 19.41
C ARG A 180 6.15 0.43 18.85
N THR A 181 6.43 1.70 19.11
CA THR A 181 7.65 2.36 18.61
C THR A 181 8.48 2.93 19.75
N HIS A 182 9.75 3.24 19.46
CA HIS A 182 10.66 3.87 20.41
C HIS A 182 10.99 5.30 19.95
N PHE A 183 11.09 6.19 20.93
CA PHE A 183 11.54 7.57 20.76
C PHE A 183 12.88 7.70 21.49
N GLN A 184 13.96 7.91 20.75
CA GLN A 184 15.31 8.03 21.30
C GLN A 184 15.71 9.48 21.55
N ASP A 185 15.17 10.42 20.76
CA ASP A 185 15.50 11.83 20.86
C ASP A 185 14.86 12.46 22.10
N GLU A 186 15.70 13.03 22.99
CA GLU A 186 15.25 13.66 24.22
C GLU A 186 14.34 14.88 23.95
N GLY A 187 14.61 15.63 22.87
CA GLY A 187 13.78 16.76 22.46
C GLY A 187 12.36 16.33 22.07
N THR A 188 12.26 15.20 21.39
CA THR A 188 11.02 14.54 21.00
C THR A 188 10.25 14.04 22.22
N GLN A 189 10.92 13.33 23.13
CA GLN A 189 10.33 12.89 24.40
C GLN A 189 9.81 14.07 25.22
N GLN A 190 10.58 15.16 25.33
CA GLN A 190 10.17 16.36 26.06
C GLN A 190 8.96 17.03 25.42
N SER A 191 8.93 17.16 24.09
CA SER A 191 7.78 17.72 23.38
C SER A 191 6.49 16.92 23.63
N ILE A 192 6.58 15.59 23.58
CA ILE A 192 5.42 14.71 23.85
C ILE A 192 5.02 14.83 25.32
N ARG A 193 5.97 14.91 26.25
CA ARG A 193 5.70 15.08 27.69
C ARG A 193 4.91 16.36 27.95
N GLU A 194 5.35 17.49 27.41
CA GLU A 194 4.69 18.79 27.55
C GLU A 194 3.28 18.75 26.98
N ALA A 195 3.10 18.15 25.80
CA ALA A 195 1.78 17.99 25.19
C ALA A 195 0.82 17.20 26.09
N ILE A 196 1.25 16.07 26.64
CA ILE A 196 0.43 15.26 27.57
C ILE A 196 0.08 16.05 28.84
N GLN A 197 1.00 16.86 29.37
CA GLN A 197 0.75 17.68 30.55
C GLN A 197 -0.28 18.77 30.30
N CYS A 198 -0.33 19.31 29.07
CA CYS A 198 -1.30 20.30 28.64
C CYS A 198 -2.66 19.70 28.25
N CYS A 199 -2.76 18.37 28.05
CA CYS A 199 -4.03 17.71 27.74
C CYS A 199 -5.04 17.79 28.90
N GLN A 200 -6.32 17.68 28.56
CA GLN A 200 -7.41 17.64 29.55
C GLN A 200 -7.24 16.46 30.52
N GLY A 201 -7.81 16.60 31.73
CA GLY A 201 -7.62 15.64 32.82
C GLY A 201 -7.93 14.19 32.47
N TYR A 202 -8.93 13.92 31.61
CA TYR A 202 -9.28 12.56 31.20
C TYR A 202 -8.22 11.92 30.27
N THR A 203 -7.65 12.66 29.31
CA THR A 203 -6.63 12.14 28.39
C THR A 203 -5.35 11.85 29.15
N LYS A 204 -4.99 12.73 30.10
CA LYS A 204 -3.87 12.53 31.00
C LYS A 204 -4.06 11.30 31.90
N GLN A 205 -5.21 11.17 32.55
CA GLN A 205 -5.52 9.99 33.37
C GLN A 205 -5.52 8.69 32.55
N TRP A 206 -6.07 8.73 31.34
CA TRP A 206 -6.03 7.59 30.43
C TRP A 206 -4.59 7.22 30.08
N PHE A 207 -3.74 8.19 29.77
CA PHE A 207 -2.33 7.97 29.47
C PHE A 207 -1.60 7.33 30.66
N GLU A 208 -1.72 7.92 31.85
CA GLU A 208 -1.08 7.43 33.08
C GLU A 208 -1.52 6.00 33.43
N LYS A 209 -2.78 5.65 33.16
CA LYS A 209 -3.31 4.31 33.40
C LYS A 209 -2.81 3.29 32.37
N ASN A 210 -2.77 3.63 31.08
CA ASN A 210 -2.55 2.67 30.00
C ASN A 210 -1.08 2.56 29.57
N MET A 211 -0.26 3.59 29.80
CA MET A 211 1.14 3.62 29.36
C MET A 211 2.14 3.24 30.46
N ARG A 212 1.69 3.01 31.69
CA ARG A 212 2.59 2.75 32.84
C ARG A 212 3.43 1.49 32.68
N GLU A 213 2.85 0.45 32.09
CA GLU A 213 3.53 -0.84 31.85
C GLU A 213 4.25 -0.89 30.49
N VAL A 214 4.10 0.15 29.67
CA VAL A 214 4.74 0.25 28.36
C VAL A 214 6.19 0.70 28.55
N VAL A 215 7.13 -0.23 28.37
CA VAL A 215 8.58 0.02 28.53
C VAL A 215 9.07 1.21 27.70
N GLY A 216 8.54 1.34 26.48
CA GLY A 216 8.82 2.45 25.56
C GLY A 216 8.41 3.83 26.08
N CYS A 217 7.60 3.91 27.14
CA CYS A 217 7.16 5.16 27.77
C CYS A 217 7.83 5.43 29.13
N SER A 218 8.80 4.62 29.54
CA SER A 218 9.49 4.77 30.84
C SER A 218 10.08 6.17 31.04
N TRP A 219 10.58 6.82 29.99
CA TRP A 219 11.07 8.19 30.00
C TRP A 219 10.04 9.19 30.55
N TYR A 220 8.73 8.97 30.36
CA TYR A 220 7.68 9.85 30.90
C TYR A 220 7.57 9.74 32.43
N PHE A 221 7.67 8.52 32.98
CA PHE A 221 7.41 8.23 34.39
C PHE A 221 8.66 8.35 35.29
N LEU A 222 9.87 8.20 34.72
CA LEU A 222 11.13 8.25 35.48
C LEU A 222 11.42 9.63 36.08
N THR A 223 10.95 10.72 35.47
CA THR A 223 11.11 12.09 36.00
C THR A 223 10.33 12.35 37.29
N SER A 224 9.22 11.64 37.52
CA SER A 224 8.44 11.75 38.76
C SER A 224 9.22 11.23 39.98
N ILE A 225 10.13 10.27 39.79
CA ILE A 225 10.94 9.70 40.87
C ILE A 225 12.07 10.68 41.26
N HIS A 226 12.72 11.32 40.30
CA HIS A 226 13.78 12.30 40.59
C HIS A 226 13.27 13.64 41.12
N GLN A 227 12.08 14.09 40.70
CA GLN A 227 11.44 15.28 41.30
C GLN A 227 10.89 14.99 42.71
N ALA A 228 10.34 13.80 42.97
CA ALA A 228 9.92 13.40 44.31
C ALA A 228 11.09 13.29 45.30
N LEU A 229 12.28 12.85 44.84
CA LEU A 229 13.49 12.79 45.69
C LEU A 229 14.16 14.16 45.91
N ARG A 230 13.93 15.15 45.04
CA ARG A 230 14.44 16.53 45.20
C ARG A 230 13.54 17.43 46.05
N GLY A 231 12.27 17.06 46.24
CA GLY A 231 11.30 17.79 47.08
C GLY A 231 11.30 17.39 48.58
N VAL A 232 12.21 16.50 49.00
CA VAL A 232 12.36 16.05 50.40
C VAL A 232 13.67 16.58 51.01
N ARG A 233 14.09 17.79 50.63
CA ARG A 233 15.20 18.50 51.28
C ARG A 233 14.76 19.87 51.77
#